data_AF-A0AA44IHM0-F1
#
_entry.id   AF-A0AA44IHM0-F1
#
_cell.length_a   1.000
_cell.length_b   1.000
_cell.length_c   1.000
_cell.angle_alpha   90.00
_cell.angle_beta   90.00
_cell.angle_gamma   90.00
#
_symmetry.space_group_name_H-M   'P 1'
#
loop_
_entity.id
_entity.type
_entity.pdbx_description
1 polymer ?
#
loop_
_entity_poly.entity_id
_entity_poly.type
_entity_poly.pdbx_seq_one_letter_code
_entity_poly.pdbx_strand_id
1 'polypeptide(L)' 'MKVNFTIDGEAKGKGRPKFSTQNGRVFTPEQTKHYENWVKLLYRTTVKPDSSTPPTNNDSDEMLSVCIGALKLKNM' A
#
# COMPACT_ATOMS: atom_id res chain seq x y z
N MET A 1 16.14 -12.56 6.36
CA MET A 1 16.43 -11.19 6.86
C MET A 1 15.34 -10.81 7.86
N LYS A 2 15.69 -10.25 9.01
CA LYS A 2 14.71 -9.68 9.95
C LYS A 2 14.78 -8.16 9.82
N VAL A 3 13.64 -7.51 9.61
CA VAL A 3 13.52 -6.06 9.44
C VAL A 3 12.59 -5.55 10.52
N ASN A 4 13.07 -4.56 11.28
CA ASN A 4 12.28 -3.86 12.29
C ASN A 4 12.04 -2.44 11.76
N PHE A 5 10.78 -2.02 11.70
CA PHE A 5 10.41 -0.67 11.32
C PHE A 5 9.19 -0.23 12.11
N THR A 6 9.08 1.08 12.32
CA THR A 6 7.96 1.69 13.04
C THR A 6 6.96 2.22 12.03
N ILE A 7 5.68 2.04 12.33
CA ILE A 7 4.58 2.59 11.53
C ILE A 7 3.94 3.68 12.38
N ASP A 8 3.98 4.92 11.89
CA ASP A 8 3.34 6.03 12.58
C ASP A 8 1.81 5.94 12.48
N GLY A 9 1.13 6.32 13.56
CA GLY A 9 -0.33 6.34 13.65
C GLY A 9 -0.95 5.14 14.35
N GLU A 10 -2.26 5.01 14.23
CA GLU A 10 -3.02 3.94 14.88
C GLU A 10 -2.94 2.65 14.08
N ALA A 11 -2.58 1.55 14.74
CA ALA A 11 -2.59 0.23 14.13
C ALA A 11 -4.02 -0.13 13.70
N LYS A 12 -4.24 -0.28 12.40
CA LYS A 12 -5.53 -0.74 11.87
C LYS A 12 -5.48 -2.26 11.70
N GLY A 13 -6.32 -2.95 12.47
CA GLY A 13 -6.51 -4.39 12.30
C GLY A 13 -7.03 -4.74 10.91
N LYS A 14 -6.65 -5.92 10.40
CA LYS A 14 -7.19 -6.43 9.13
C LYS A 14 -8.70 -6.61 9.26
N GLY A 15 -9.47 -5.78 8.57
CA GLY A 15 -10.92 -5.91 8.51
C GLY A 15 -11.31 -7.20 7.78
N ARG A 16 -12.41 -7.82 8.21
CA ARG A 16 -13.03 -8.91 7.45
C ARG A 16 -13.49 -8.37 6.09
N PRO A 17 -13.30 -9.11 4.97
CA PRO A 17 -13.87 -8.73 3.69
C PRO A 17 -15.37 -8.51 3.85
N LYS A 18 -15.87 -7.34 3.40
CA LYS A 18 -17.29 -7.01 3.46
C LYS A 18 -17.97 -7.47 2.19
N PHE A 19 -19.21 -7.93 2.30
CA PHE A 19 -20.03 -8.24 1.15
C PHE A 19 -20.77 -7.00 0.68
N SER A 20 -20.60 -6.61 -0.59
CA SER A 20 -21.40 -5.54 -1.18
C SER A 20 -22.78 -6.08 -1.53
N THR A 21 -23.82 -5.51 -0.94
CA THR A 21 -25.23 -5.80 -1.30
C THR A 21 -25.59 -5.26 -2.68
N GLN A 22 -24.85 -4.26 -3.18
CA GLN A 22 -25.11 -3.60 -4.45
C GLN A 22 -24.60 -4.41 -5.65
N ASN A 23 -23.43 -5.05 -5.49
CA ASN A 23 -22.71 -5.68 -6.61
C ASN A 23 -22.51 -7.18 -6.43
N GLY A 24 -22.93 -7.76 -5.28
CA GLY A 24 -22.71 -9.16 -4.92
C GLY A 24 -21.22 -9.54 -4.76
N ARG A 25 -20.34 -8.55 -4.69
CA ARG A 25 -18.88 -8.75 -4.64
C ARG A 25 -18.36 -8.56 -3.23
N VAL A 26 -17.42 -9.41 -2.85
CA VAL A 26 -16.63 -9.25 -1.63
C VAL A 26 -15.58 -8.18 -1.87
N PHE A 27 -15.52 -7.16 -1.00
CA PHE A 27 -14.53 -6.12 -1.07
C PHE A 27 -13.84 -5.90 0.27
N THR A 28 -12.53 -5.66 0.22
CA THR A 28 -11.78 -5.15 1.36
C THR A 28 -12.11 -3.67 1.52
N PRO A 29 -12.51 -3.21 2.72
CA PRO A 29 -12.71 -1.79 2.99
C PRO A 29 -11.49 -0.97 2.60
N GLU A 30 -11.73 0.21 2.04
CA GLU A 30 -10.68 1.08 1.50
C GLU A 30 -9.62 1.44 2.56
N GLN A 31 -10.05 1.69 3.80
CA GLN A 31 -9.13 1.96 4.91
C GLN A 31 -8.13 0.82 5.17
N THR A 32 -8.57 -0.44 5.05
CA THR A 32 -7.67 -1.60 5.21
C THR A 32 -6.69 -1.69 4.05
N LYS A 33 -7.14 -1.44 2.81
CA LYS A 33 -6.24 -1.40 1.63
C LYS A 33 -5.18 -0.31 1.77
N HIS A 34 -5.58 0.89 2.20
CA HIS A 34 -4.66 2.02 2.39
C HIS A 34 -3.61 1.71 3.45
N TYR A 35 -4.02 1.12 4.58
CA TYR A 35 -3.08 0.72 5.62
C TYR A 35 -2.10 -0.35 5.13
N GLU A 36 -2.58 -1.41 4.46
CA GLU A 36 -1.72 -2.46 3.90
C GLU A 36 -0.73 -1.90 2.86
N ASN A 37 -1.16 -0.98 2.01
CA ASN A 37 -0.30 -0.33 1.02
C ASN A 37 0.76 0.57 1.69
N TRP A 38 0.39 1.31 2.74
CA TRP A 38 1.33 2.10 3.53
C TRP A 38 2.43 1.24 4.15
N VAL A 39 2.07 0.10 4.74
CA VAL A 39 3.04 -0.86 5.32
C VAL A 39 4.01 -1.37 4.24
N LYS A 40 3.50 -1.73 3.05
CA LYS A 40 4.34 -2.16 1.92
C LYS A 40 5.34 -1.07 1.51
N LEU A 41 4.88 0.18 1.41
CA LEU A 41 5.75 1.30 1.06
C LEU A 41 6.87 1.48 2.09
N LEU A 42 6.54 1.47 3.38
CA LEU A 42 7.53 1.59 4.46
C LEU A 42 8.55 0.44 4.46
N TYR A 43 8.12 -0.78 4.20
CA TYR A 43 9.03 -1.90 4.08
C TYR A 43 9.98 -1.74 2.88
N ARG A 44 9.46 -1.27 1.74
CA ARG A 44 10.26 -1.05 0.52
C ARG A 44 11.26 0.09 0.65
N THR A 45 10.95 1.12 1.44
CA THR A 45 11.91 2.22 1.69
C THR A 45 12.98 1.84 2.71
N THR A 46 12.68 0.92 3.63
CA THR A 46 13.64 0.46 4.65
C THR A 46 14.59 -0.61 4.12
N VAL A 47 14.11 -1.49 3.25
CA VAL A 47 14.93 -2.52 2.61
C VAL A 47 15.41 -2.01 1.26
N LYS A 48 16.71 -1.74 1.13
CA LYS A 48 17.30 -1.52 -0.20
C LYS A 48 17.13 -2.82 -1.00
N PRO A 49 16.47 -2.80 -2.17
CA PRO A 49 16.48 -3.97 -3.03
C PRO A 49 17.94 -4.24 -3.40
N ASP A 50 18.39 -5.44 -3.10
CA ASP A 50 19.62 -5.97 -3.63
C ASP A 50 19.53 -5.92 -5.15
N SER A 51 20.58 -5.41 -5.80
CA SER A 51 20.64 -5.23 -7.26
C SER A 51 20.48 -6.52 -8.07
N SER A 52 20.38 -7.67 -7.39
CA SER A 52 20.06 -8.99 -7.92
C SER A 52 18.57 -9.27 -8.10
N THR A 53 17.67 -8.51 -7.48
CA THR A 53 16.23 -8.69 -7.65
C THR A 53 15.77 -8.02 -8.96
N PRO A 54 15.17 -8.78 -9.90
CA PRO A 54 14.64 -8.17 -11.12
C PRO A 54 13.50 -7.23 -10.73
N PRO A 55 13.46 -6.00 -11.26
CA PRO A 55 12.32 -5.12 -11.07
C PRO A 55 11.08 -5.84 -11.57
N THR A 56 10.11 -6.08 -10.69
CA THR A 56 8.86 -6.69 -11.14
C THR A 56 8.02 -5.59 -11.77
N ASN A 57 7.40 -5.90 -12.90
CA ASN A 57 6.74 -4.95 -13.81
C ASN A 57 5.62 -4.11 -13.16
N ASN A 58 5.26 -4.37 -11.90
CA ASN A 58 4.28 -3.62 -11.12
C ASN A 58 4.90 -2.49 -10.28
N ASP A 59 6.23 -2.41 -10.20
CA ASP A 59 6.95 -1.58 -9.24
C ASP A 59 7.07 -0.11 -9.70
N SER A 60 7.09 0.14 -11.00
CA SER A 60 7.06 1.49 -11.59
C SER A 60 5.64 2.08 -11.63
N ASP A 61 4.62 1.24 -11.87
CA ASP A 61 3.24 1.69 -12.08
C ASP A 61 2.54 2.07 -10.75
N GLU A 62 2.81 1.36 -9.65
CA GLU A 62 2.31 1.75 -8.33
C GLU A 62 2.97 3.05 -7.81
N MET A 63 4.27 3.24 -8.06
CA MET A 63 5.00 4.47 -7.67
C MET A 63 4.53 5.71 -8.45
N LEU A 64 4.26 5.56 -9.75
CA LEU A 64 3.66 6.63 -10.57
C LEU A 64 2.26 6.99 -10.07
N SER A 65 1.43 6.01 -9.71
CA SER A 65 0.08 6.25 -9.18
C SER A 65 0.09 7.01 -7.84
N VAL A 66 0.96 6.64 -6.90
CA VAL A 66 1.12 7.33 -5.61
C VAL A 66 1.62 8.76 -5.79
N CYS A 67 2.63 8.97 -6.65
CA CYS A 67 3.18 10.30 -6.91
C CYS A 67 2.15 11.21 -7.61
N ILE A 68 1.42 10.71 -8.61
CA ILE A 68 0.37 11.47 -9.31
C ILE A 68 -0.79 11.80 -8.35
N GLY A 69 -1.20 10.86 -7.49
CA GLY A 69 -2.24 11.09 -6.47
C GLY A 69 -1.86 12.15 -5.44
N ALA A 70 -0.62 12.13 -4.94
CA ALA A 70 -0.11 13.12 -3.99
C ALA A 70 0.06 14.52 -4.63
N LEU A 71 0.43 14.59 -5.91
CA LEU A 71 0.48 15.85 -6.67
C LEU A 71 -0.91 16.42 -6.97
N LYS A 72 -1.93 15.57 -7.18
CA LYS A 72 -3.32 16.01 -7.41
C LYS A 72 -3.93 16.70 -6.18
N LEU A 73 -3.60 16.23 -4.98
CA LEU A 73 -4.09 16.78 -3.70
C LEU A 73 -3.36 18.06 -3.25
N LYS A 74 -2.13 18.32 -3.75
CA LYS A 74 -1.37 19.54 -3.44
C LYS A 74 -1.68 20.72 -4.37
N ASN A 75 -2.34 20.47 -5.50
CA ASN A 75 -2.70 21.47 -6.51
C ASN A 75 -4.21 21.78 -6.52
N MET A 76 -4.90 21.56 -5.39
CA MET A 76 -6.31 21.91 -5.18
C MET A 76 -6.43 22.99 -4.10
#